data_AF-Q68WY8-F1
#
_entry.id   AF-Q68WY8-F1
#
_cell.length_a   1.000
_cell.length_b   1.000
_cell.length_c   1.000
_cell.angle_alpha   90.00
_cell.angle_beta   90.00
_cell.angle_gamma   90.00
#
_symmetry.space_group_name_H-M   'P 1'
#
loop_
_entity.id
_entity.type
_entity.pdbx_description
1 polymer ?
#
loop_
_entity_poly.entity_id
_entity_poly.type
_entity_poly.pdbx_seq_one_letter_code
_entity_poly.pdbx_strand_id
1 'polypeptide(L)'
;MFRRFLLPYIFIVIFCFAPISEAKKIVKKTNKYPVQTSLVIDAKNGKVLQAHNAQVRIYPASLTKLMTLYLMFEAIESGKLSLDKKLLVSAKASKMPHCKLGLRAGDNITVRDAINGLIIKSANDVAVTVAEGMKGSEKSFAHLMNVKAKTLGMKHTFFKNASGLHDPLQQTTARDIAKLAIALKRDYPKYYPFFSKTSFVFRGNVINGHNSVTKHYQGAEGMKTGFHTPAGYNLVTTASRKNKSLIAVITGAKSAASRDQKMIRLLDHHFGVKTINYKPSIKLASNNKANTKAKSKIIKRKNIRS
;
A
#
# COMPACT_ATOMS: atom_id res chain seq x y z
N MET A 1 -36.15 21.64 -89.21
CA MET A 1 -36.80 21.26 -87.94
C MET A 1 -35.84 20.36 -87.17
N PHE A 2 -35.53 20.74 -85.92
CA PHE A 2 -34.42 20.25 -85.10
C PHE A 2 -34.40 18.72 -84.89
N ARG A 3 -33.28 18.08 -85.23
CA ARG A 3 -32.93 16.72 -84.82
C ARG A 3 -32.40 16.76 -83.38
N ARG A 4 -33.14 16.15 -82.44
CA ARG A 4 -32.67 15.77 -81.09
C ARG A 4 -32.29 14.28 -81.13
N PHE A 5 -31.01 13.97 -80.96
CA PHE A 5 -30.56 12.63 -80.58
C PHE A 5 -29.86 12.73 -79.24
N LEU A 6 -30.40 12.03 -78.25
CA LEU A 6 -29.85 11.86 -76.91
C LEU A 6 -28.53 11.08 -76.99
N LEU A 7 -27.46 11.63 -76.41
CA LEU A 7 -26.31 10.86 -75.95
C LEU A 7 -26.53 10.46 -74.48
N PRO A 8 -26.40 9.19 -74.10
CA PRO A 8 -26.34 8.80 -72.71
C PRO A 8 -24.92 9.03 -72.18
N TYR A 9 -24.78 9.93 -71.20
CA TYR A 9 -23.56 10.11 -70.41
C TYR A 9 -23.36 8.88 -69.51
N ILE A 10 -22.37 8.06 -69.84
CA ILE A 10 -21.87 7.00 -68.95
C ILE A 10 -21.03 7.68 -67.86
N PHE A 11 -21.57 7.76 -66.65
CA PHE A 11 -20.82 8.13 -65.44
C PHE A 11 -19.89 6.97 -65.08
N ILE A 12 -18.60 7.10 -65.37
CA ILE A 12 -17.57 6.20 -64.84
C ILE A 12 -17.33 6.57 -63.37
N VAL A 13 -17.89 5.76 -62.46
CA VAL A 13 -17.55 5.83 -61.03
C VAL A 13 -16.20 5.15 -60.84
N ILE A 14 -15.13 5.93 -60.75
CA ILE A 14 -13.81 5.45 -60.39
C ILE A 14 -13.82 5.14 -58.88
N PHE A 15 -14.02 3.87 -58.53
CA PHE A 15 -13.76 3.37 -57.18
C PHE A 15 -12.25 3.38 -56.95
N CYS A 16 -11.76 4.47 -56.33
CA CYS A 16 -10.38 4.55 -55.87
C CYS A 16 -10.24 3.62 -54.65
N PHE A 17 -9.93 2.35 -54.90
CA PHE A 17 -9.48 1.42 -53.85
C PHE A 17 -8.08 1.85 -53.41
N ALA A 18 -8.02 2.74 -52.43
CA ALA A 18 -6.77 2.97 -51.70
C ALA A 18 -6.39 1.66 -50.99
N PRO A 19 -5.16 1.13 -51.17
CA PRO A 19 -4.73 -0.05 -50.46
C PRO A 19 -4.68 0.26 -48.97
N ILE A 20 -5.47 -0.50 -48.20
CA ILE A 20 -5.44 -0.54 -46.73
C ILE A 20 -4.13 -1.21 -46.33
N SER A 21 -3.03 -0.48 -46.40
CA SER A 21 -1.72 -0.94 -45.95
C SER A 21 -1.01 0.18 -45.23
N GLU A 22 -1.33 0.31 -43.93
CA GLU A 22 -0.41 0.62 -42.82
C GLU A 22 -1.15 1.25 -41.62
N ALA A 23 -2.18 0.55 -41.11
CA ALA A 23 -2.47 0.64 -39.69
C ALA A 23 -1.44 -0.20 -38.93
N LYS A 24 -0.17 0.23 -38.91
CA LYS A 24 0.85 -0.33 -38.01
C LYS A 24 0.30 -0.16 -36.59
N LYS A 25 -0.10 -1.29 -35.99
CA LYS A 25 -0.46 -1.41 -34.57
C LYS A 25 0.62 -0.72 -33.73
N ILE A 26 0.35 0.50 -33.27
CA ILE A 26 1.03 1.09 -32.13
C ILE A 26 0.58 0.26 -30.92
N VAL A 27 1.20 -0.90 -30.71
CA VAL A 27 1.11 -1.59 -29.42
C VAL A 27 1.82 -0.66 -28.43
N LYS A 28 1.07 0.20 -27.75
CA LYS A 28 1.57 0.95 -26.60
C LYS A 28 2.23 -0.05 -25.66
N LYS A 29 3.55 -0.01 -25.57
CA LYS A 29 4.35 -0.78 -24.63
C LYS A 29 3.80 -0.44 -23.24
N THR A 30 2.94 -1.29 -22.70
CA THR A 30 2.35 -1.06 -21.38
C THR A 30 3.51 -1.06 -20.40
N ASN A 31 3.67 0.06 -19.69
CA ASN A 31 4.78 0.21 -18.77
C ASN A 31 4.63 -0.89 -17.71
N LYS A 32 5.60 -1.82 -17.64
CA LYS A 32 5.54 -3.01 -16.75
C LYS A 32 5.41 -2.64 -15.26
N TYR A 33 5.70 -1.38 -14.92
CA TYR A 33 5.69 -0.86 -13.56
C TYR A 33 4.81 0.39 -13.45
N PRO A 34 4.16 0.61 -12.30
CA PRO A 34 3.43 1.84 -12.04
C PRO A 34 4.36 3.06 -12.07
N VAL A 35 3.78 4.23 -12.35
CA VAL A 35 4.51 5.51 -12.28
C VAL A 35 5.05 5.69 -10.87
N GLN A 36 6.37 5.88 -10.77
CA GLN A 36 6.99 6.18 -9.50
C GLN A 36 6.73 7.64 -9.12
N THR A 37 6.31 7.85 -7.87
CA THR A 37 6.11 9.18 -7.30
C THR A 37 6.94 9.33 -6.03
N SER A 38 7.30 10.58 -5.71
CA SER A 38 7.84 10.91 -4.39
C SER A 38 7.41 12.30 -3.94
N LEU A 39 7.34 12.48 -2.63
CA LEU A 39 6.99 13.75 -2.00
C LEU A 39 7.70 13.84 -0.65
N VAL A 40 8.32 14.98 -0.35
CA VAL A 40 8.87 15.31 0.96
C VAL A 40 8.25 16.62 1.41
N ILE A 41 7.74 16.64 2.64
CA ILE A 41 7.14 17.81 3.26
C ILE A 41 7.75 18.04 4.64
N ASP A 42 7.78 19.31 5.05
CA ASP A 42 7.97 19.67 6.44
C ASP A 42 6.70 19.35 7.24
N ALA A 43 6.84 18.56 8.29
CA ALA A 43 5.71 18.06 9.06
C ALA A 43 5.05 19.14 9.95
N LYS A 44 5.76 20.24 10.27
CA LYS A 44 5.24 21.29 11.16
C LYS A 44 4.31 22.25 10.44
N ASN A 45 4.68 22.66 9.23
CA ASN A 45 3.95 23.68 8.46
C ASN A 45 3.35 23.16 7.15
N GLY A 46 3.58 21.88 6.80
CA GLY A 46 3.05 21.27 5.58
C GLY A 46 3.73 21.75 4.29
N LYS A 47 4.82 22.54 4.38
CA LYS A 47 5.55 23.05 3.21
C LYS A 47 6.11 21.88 2.40
N VAL A 48 5.84 21.87 1.11
CA VAL A 48 6.45 20.91 0.19
C VAL A 48 7.92 21.29 -0.03
N LEU A 49 8.81 20.37 0.31
CA LEU A 49 10.26 20.52 0.13
C LEU A 49 10.74 19.92 -1.19
N GLN A 50 10.10 18.83 -1.63
CA GLN A 50 10.38 18.18 -2.90
C GLN A 50 9.17 17.40 -3.37
N ALA A 51 8.86 17.43 -4.66
CA ALA A 51 7.78 16.65 -5.25
C ALA A 51 8.17 16.12 -6.63
N HIS A 52 7.85 14.86 -6.91
CA HIS A 52 8.00 14.24 -8.21
C HIS A 52 6.75 13.42 -8.51
N ASN A 53 6.01 13.79 -9.56
CA ASN A 53 4.74 13.16 -9.96
C ASN A 53 3.73 13.02 -8.81
N ALA A 54 3.78 13.91 -7.81
CA ALA A 54 3.05 13.73 -6.55
C ALA A 54 1.51 13.79 -6.68
N GLN A 55 1.00 14.25 -7.82
CA GLN A 55 -0.43 14.31 -8.16
C GLN A 55 -0.90 13.17 -9.09
N VAL A 56 0.02 12.32 -9.57
CA VAL A 56 -0.34 11.17 -10.41
C VAL A 56 -1.21 10.20 -9.60
N ARG A 57 -2.31 9.75 -10.21
CA ARG A 57 -3.19 8.74 -9.61
C ARG A 57 -2.46 7.40 -9.53
N ILE A 58 -2.52 6.79 -8.35
CA ILE A 58 -1.88 5.53 -8.02
C ILE A 58 -2.84 4.64 -7.22
N TYR A 59 -2.55 3.35 -7.17
CA TYR A 59 -3.18 2.45 -6.23
C TYR A 59 -2.49 2.54 -4.85
N PRO A 60 -3.23 2.77 -3.75
CA PRO A 60 -2.63 2.97 -2.42
C PRO A 60 -2.00 1.70 -1.85
N ALA A 61 -2.47 0.51 -2.25
CA ALA A 61 -2.21 -0.74 -1.54
C ALA A 61 -2.49 -0.56 -0.03
N SER A 62 -1.73 -1.22 0.85
CA SER A 62 -1.91 -1.10 2.30
C SER A 62 -1.65 0.29 2.90
N LEU A 63 -1.26 1.30 2.12
CA LEU A 63 -1.30 2.69 2.61
C LEU A 63 -2.72 3.12 2.98
N THR A 64 -3.76 2.50 2.39
CA THR A 64 -5.16 2.65 2.77
C THR A 64 -5.41 2.49 4.27
N LYS A 65 -4.66 1.60 4.94
CA LYS A 65 -4.83 1.35 6.38
C LYS A 65 -4.49 2.57 7.24
N LEU A 66 -3.78 3.57 6.72
CA LEU A 66 -3.61 4.85 7.41
C LEU A 66 -4.95 5.56 7.64
N MET A 67 -5.88 5.47 6.69
CA MET A 67 -7.22 6.06 6.85
C MET A 67 -8.06 5.23 7.84
N THR A 68 -7.92 3.90 7.79
CA THR A 68 -8.55 3.02 8.79
C THR A 68 -8.07 3.35 10.20
N LEU A 69 -6.76 3.51 10.39
CA LEU A 69 -6.18 3.93 11.67
C LEU A 69 -6.62 5.33 12.09
N TYR A 70 -6.66 6.29 11.16
CA TYR A 70 -7.16 7.64 11.44
C TYR A 70 -8.57 7.59 12.03
N LEU A 71 -9.49 6.83 11.41
CA LEU A 71 -10.86 6.69 11.90
C LEU A 71 -10.95 5.95 13.23
N MET A 72 -10.10 4.94 13.46
CA MET A 72 -10.02 4.28 14.75
C MET A 72 -9.59 5.26 15.84
N PHE A 73 -8.55 6.05 15.60
CA PHE A 73 -8.06 7.05 16.55
C PHE A 73 -9.10 8.13 16.81
N GLU A 74 -9.82 8.60 15.79
CA GLU A 74 -10.95 9.52 15.94
C GLU A 74 -12.05 8.95 16.84
N ALA A 75 -12.39 7.68 16.64
CA ALA A 75 -13.40 7.00 17.46
C ALA A 75 -12.93 6.81 18.91
N ILE A 76 -11.62 6.64 19.13
CA ILE A 76 -11.04 6.54 20.48
C ILE A 76 -11.03 7.90 21.18
N GLU A 77 -10.58 8.98 20.51
CA GLU A 77 -10.61 10.33 21.07
C GLU A 77 -12.02 10.77 21.46
N SER A 78 -13.02 10.41 20.65
CA SER A 78 -14.41 10.77 20.90
C SER A 78 -15.14 9.82 21.87
N GLY A 79 -14.44 8.86 22.48
CA GLY A 79 -15.02 7.91 23.43
C GLY A 79 -15.94 6.85 22.83
N LYS A 80 -16.11 6.81 21.49
CA LYS A 80 -16.94 5.82 20.78
C LYS A 80 -16.29 4.45 20.68
N LEU A 81 -14.98 4.38 20.90
CA LEU A 81 -14.17 3.17 20.86
C LEU A 81 -13.16 3.21 22.01
N SER A 82 -12.94 2.09 22.69
CA SER A 82 -11.87 1.96 23.69
C SER A 82 -10.82 0.96 23.20
N LEU A 83 -9.58 1.11 23.66
CA LEU A 83 -8.47 0.23 23.26
C LEU A 83 -8.71 -1.24 23.64
N ASP A 84 -9.47 -1.48 24.71
CA ASP A 84 -9.70 -2.82 25.24
C ASP A 84 -11.03 -3.42 24.76
N LYS A 85 -11.84 -2.65 24.01
CA LYS A 85 -13.03 -3.17 23.33
C LYS A 85 -12.64 -4.33 22.42
N LYS A 86 -13.42 -5.42 22.52
CA LYS A 86 -13.30 -6.59 21.66
C LYS A 86 -14.16 -6.41 20.41
N LEU A 87 -13.58 -6.71 19.25
CA LEU A 87 -14.26 -6.72 17.96
C LEU A 87 -14.43 -8.17 17.50
N LEU A 88 -15.67 -8.53 17.16
CA LEU A 88 -16.02 -9.85 16.66
C LEU A 88 -15.52 -10.04 15.23
N VAL A 89 -14.83 -11.15 14.99
CA VAL A 89 -14.30 -11.51 13.68
C VAL A 89 -15.37 -12.25 12.88
N SER A 90 -15.76 -11.68 11.74
CA SER A 90 -16.72 -12.31 10.84
C SER A 90 -16.11 -13.45 10.00
N ALA A 91 -16.98 -14.26 9.41
CA ALA A 91 -16.57 -15.26 8.40
C ALA A 91 -15.94 -14.63 7.15
N LYS A 92 -16.33 -13.39 6.81
CA LYS A 92 -15.71 -12.64 5.71
C LYS A 92 -14.29 -12.21 6.08
N ALA A 93 -14.12 -11.63 7.26
CA ALA A 93 -12.82 -11.14 7.75
C ALA A 93 -11.78 -12.26 7.80
N SER A 94 -12.12 -13.42 8.36
CA SER A 94 -11.20 -14.57 8.46
C SER A 94 -10.70 -15.09 7.10
N LYS A 95 -11.51 -14.95 6.05
CA LYS A 95 -11.19 -15.38 4.68
C LYS A 95 -10.32 -14.39 3.91
N MET A 96 -10.13 -13.15 4.36
CA MET A 96 -9.38 -12.11 3.62
C MET A 96 -7.96 -12.51 3.23
N PRO A 97 -7.54 -12.44 1.96
CA PRO A 97 -6.26 -13.01 1.50
C PRO A 97 -5.06 -12.14 1.88
N HIS A 98 -3.89 -12.80 1.95
CA HIS A 98 -2.56 -12.20 2.21
C HIS A 98 -2.44 -11.41 3.53
N CYS A 99 -1.21 -11.24 4.03
CA CYS A 99 -0.89 -10.45 5.23
C CYS A 99 -1.99 -10.54 6.32
N LYS A 100 -2.09 -11.66 7.04
CA LYS A 100 -3.12 -11.89 8.06
C LYS A 100 -2.50 -12.02 9.45
N LEU A 101 -3.32 -11.82 10.50
CA LEU A 101 -3.04 -12.37 11.84
C LEU A 101 -3.54 -13.81 11.99
N GLY A 102 -4.39 -14.28 11.07
CA GLY A 102 -4.95 -15.63 11.11
C GLY A 102 -6.16 -15.73 12.04
N LEU A 103 -6.96 -14.65 12.10
CA LEU A 103 -8.17 -14.61 12.92
C LEU A 103 -9.21 -15.62 12.40
N ARG A 104 -9.87 -16.35 13.31
CA ARG A 104 -10.94 -17.29 12.97
C ARG A 104 -12.31 -16.62 13.09
N ALA A 105 -13.29 -17.08 12.34
CA ALA A 105 -14.66 -16.58 12.50
C ALA A 105 -15.17 -16.89 13.92
N GLY A 106 -15.84 -15.92 14.55
CA GLY A 106 -16.31 -16.04 15.93
C GLY A 106 -15.26 -15.65 16.99
N ASP A 107 -13.99 -15.52 16.61
CA ASP A 107 -12.96 -14.97 17.50
C ASP A 107 -13.23 -13.50 17.84
N ASN A 108 -12.55 -13.03 18.88
CA ASN A 108 -12.44 -11.61 19.18
C ASN A 108 -10.99 -11.12 19.09
N ILE A 109 -10.84 -9.85 18.70
CA ILE A 109 -9.57 -9.11 18.76
C ILE A 109 -9.79 -7.79 19.51
N THR A 110 -8.86 -7.39 20.39
CA THR A 110 -8.93 -6.09 21.05
C THR A 110 -8.63 -4.98 20.05
N VAL A 111 -9.18 -3.78 20.24
CA VAL A 111 -8.85 -2.61 19.40
C VAL A 111 -7.34 -2.31 19.43
N ARG A 112 -6.68 -2.47 20.57
CA ARG A 112 -5.23 -2.33 20.73
C ARG A 112 -4.45 -3.31 19.83
N ASP A 113 -4.82 -4.59 19.84
CA ASP A 113 -4.19 -5.59 18.98
C ASP A 113 -4.53 -5.36 17.51
N ALA A 114 -5.73 -4.85 17.22
CA ALA A 114 -6.11 -4.46 15.87
C ALA A 114 -5.21 -3.33 15.34
N ILE A 115 -4.96 -2.29 16.15
CA ILE A 115 -4.03 -1.20 15.80
C ILE A 115 -2.62 -1.77 15.52
N ASN A 116 -2.08 -2.59 16.42
CA ASN A 116 -0.77 -3.23 16.24
C ASN A 116 -0.75 -4.09 14.96
N GLY A 117 -1.78 -4.91 14.72
CA GLY A 117 -1.91 -5.78 13.55
C GLY A 117 -1.98 -5.00 12.23
N LEU A 118 -2.70 -3.88 12.19
CA LEU A 118 -2.78 -3.00 11.03
C LEU A 118 -1.44 -2.32 10.73
N ILE A 119 -0.71 -1.88 11.75
CA ILE A 119 0.56 -1.17 11.58
C ILE A 119 1.69 -2.14 11.24
N ILE A 120 1.90 -3.14 12.09
CA ILE A 120 3.10 -3.99 12.10
C ILE A 120 2.98 -5.08 11.04
N LYS A 121 1.88 -5.86 11.06
CA LYS A 121 1.66 -6.97 10.12
C LYS A 121 0.98 -6.54 8.83
N SER A 122 0.37 -5.35 8.80
CA SER A 122 -0.48 -4.91 7.70
C SER A 122 -1.70 -5.82 7.48
N ALA A 123 -2.29 -6.31 8.57
CA ALA A 123 -3.25 -7.39 8.57
C ALA A 123 -4.58 -7.08 7.84
N ASN A 124 -4.94 -7.87 6.82
CA ASN A 124 -6.15 -7.65 6.02
C ASN A 124 -7.43 -8.16 6.70
N ASP A 125 -7.35 -9.31 7.39
CA ASP A 125 -8.42 -9.85 8.24
C ASP A 125 -8.80 -8.86 9.36
N VAL A 126 -7.79 -8.24 9.98
CA VAL A 126 -7.99 -7.18 10.97
C VAL A 126 -8.67 -5.95 10.37
N ALA A 127 -8.26 -5.50 9.19
CA ALA A 127 -8.87 -4.30 8.57
C ALA A 127 -10.37 -4.47 8.30
N VAL A 128 -10.78 -5.65 7.83
CA VAL A 128 -12.20 -5.97 7.64
C VAL A 128 -12.92 -6.08 8.98
N THR A 129 -12.32 -6.73 9.98
CA THR A 129 -12.88 -6.84 11.34
C THR A 129 -13.14 -5.45 11.95
N VAL A 130 -12.19 -4.53 11.82
CA VAL A 130 -12.33 -3.13 12.29
C VAL A 130 -13.46 -2.43 11.56
N ALA A 131 -13.50 -2.56 10.23
CA ALA A 131 -14.50 -1.89 9.40
C ALA A 131 -15.93 -2.33 9.75
N GLU A 132 -16.13 -3.64 9.91
CA GLU A 132 -17.39 -4.25 10.32
C GLU A 132 -17.74 -3.87 11.77
N GLY A 133 -16.79 -3.96 12.69
CA GLY A 133 -17.01 -3.61 14.11
C GLY A 133 -17.32 -2.13 14.36
N MET A 134 -16.88 -1.22 13.48
CA MET A 134 -17.15 0.22 13.61
C MET A 134 -18.38 0.69 12.83
N LYS A 135 -18.69 0.08 11.68
CA LYS A 135 -19.74 0.58 10.76
C LYS A 135 -20.70 -0.49 10.26
N GLY A 136 -20.69 -1.68 10.85
CA GLY A 136 -21.56 -2.82 10.50
C GLY A 136 -21.14 -3.55 9.23
N SER A 137 -20.54 -2.84 8.26
CA SER A 137 -19.99 -3.45 7.05
C SER A 137 -18.76 -2.69 6.54
N GLU A 138 -17.89 -3.40 5.80
CA GLU A 138 -16.76 -2.76 5.14
C GLU A 138 -17.17 -1.72 4.09
N LYS A 139 -18.32 -1.92 3.41
CA LYS A 139 -18.84 -0.95 2.43
C LYS A 139 -19.23 0.36 3.12
N SER A 140 -19.94 0.27 4.25
CA SER A 140 -20.32 1.43 5.06
C SER A 140 -19.08 2.13 5.65
N PHE A 141 -18.06 1.37 6.03
CA PHE A 141 -16.78 1.92 6.47
C PHE A 141 -16.04 2.64 5.34
N ALA A 142 -15.98 2.07 4.14
CA ALA A 142 -15.39 2.71 2.97
C ALA A 142 -16.09 4.02 2.62
N HIS A 143 -17.41 4.10 2.78
CA HIS A 143 -18.14 5.37 2.65
C HIS A 143 -17.65 6.41 3.68
N LEU A 144 -17.51 6.02 4.96
CA LEU A 144 -16.95 6.89 6.00
C LEU A 144 -15.51 7.34 5.68
N MET A 145 -14.67 6.44 5.18
CA MET A 145 -13.30 6.77 4.73
C MET A 145 -13.30 7.84 3.64
N ASN A 146 -14.24 7.78 2.69
CA ASN A 146 -14.36 8.77 1.62
C ASN A 146 -14.89 10.12 2.12
N VAL A 147 -15.85 10.11 3.05
CA VAL A 147 -16.28 11.35 3.73
C VAL A 147 -15.10 11.99 4.44
N LYS A 148 -14.34 11.20 5.21
CA LYS A 148 -13.15 11.70 5.91
C LYS A 148 -12.08 12.22 4.94
N ALA A 149 -11.80 11.49 3.86
CA ALA A 149 -10.87 11.93 2.82
C ALA A 149 -11.23 13.31 2.27
N LYS A 150 -12.52 13.58 1.99
CA LYS A 150 -12.98 14.90 1.56
C LYS A 150 -12.72 15.98 2.62
N THR A 151 -13.04 15.71 3.89
CA THR A 151 -12.81 16.68 4.98
C THR A 151 -11.33 16.98 5.20
N LEU A 152 -10.44 16.02 4.93
CA LEU A 152 -8.98 16.20 4.97
C LEU A 152 -8.41 16.82 3.68
N GLY A 153 -9.27 17.20 2.73
CA GLY A 153 -8.86 17.80 1.46
C GLY A 153 -8.16 16.82 0.51
N MET A 154 -8.34 15.51 0.67
CA MET A 154 -7.78 14.46 -0.19
C MET A 154 -8.58 14.32 -1.50
N LYS A 155 -8.56 15.37 -2.33
CA LYS A 155 -9.43 15.55 -3.52
C LYS A 155 -9.28 14.49 -4.62
N HIS A 156 -8.18 13.75 -4.64
CA HIS A 156 -7.87 12.74 -5.64
C HIS A 156 -7.81 11.33 -5.02
N THR A 157 -8.53 11.14 -3.91
CA THR A 157 -8.57 9.87 -3.19
C THR A 157 -9.98 9.28 -3.16
N PHE A 158 -10.06 7.99 -3.44
CA PHE A 158 -11.26 7.19 -3.28
C PHE A 158 -10.90 5.81 -2.72
N PHE A 159 -11.61 5.39 -1.68
CA PHE A 159 -11.45 4.11 -0.99
C PHE A 159 -12.64 3.19 -1.29
N LYS A 160 -12.33 1.91 -1.54
CA LYS A 160 -13.31 0.84 -1.78
C LYS A 160 -13.38 -0.16 -0.64
N ASN A 161 -12.31 -0.28 0.12
CA ASN A 161 -12.17 -1.22 1.22
C ASN A 161 -11.23 -0.66 2.30
N ALA A 162 -11.22 -1.28 3.48
CA ALA A 162 -10.45 -0.80 4.64
C ALA A 162 -8.98 -1.23 4.62
N SER A 163 -8.65 -2.21 3.76
CA SER A 163 -7.37 -2.91 3.80
C SER A 163 -6.37 -2.39 2.77
N GLY A 164 -6.84 -1.84 1.65
CA GLY A 164 -6.00 -1.58 0.50
C GLY A 164 -5.86 -2.76 -0.47
N LEU A 165 -6.69 -3.81 -0.33
CA LEU A 165 -6.81 -4.85 -1.34
C LEU A 165 -7.19 -4.21 -2.69
N HIS A 166 -6.71 -4.81 -3.78
CA HIS A 166 -6.81 -4.18 -5.09
C HIS A 166 -8.27 -4.04 -5.53
N ASP A 167 -8.62 -2.82 -5.93
CA ASP A 167 -9.84 -2.47 -6.63
C ASP A 167 -9.47 -1.34 -7.62
N PRO A 168 -9.83 -1.43 -8.91
CA PRO A 168 -9.47 -0.44 -9.92
C PRO A 168 -9.98 0.98 -9.60
N LEU A 169 -11.08 1.11 -8.87
CA LEU A 169 -11.65 2.40 -8.47
C LEU A 169 -10.95 2.99 -7.24
N GLN A 170 -10.22 2.17 -6.49
CA GLN A 170 -9.50 2.62 -5.29
C GLN A 170 -8.19 3.31 -5.66
N GLN A 171 -8.22 4.63 -5.74
CA GLN A 171 -7.07 5.43 -6.18
C GLN A 171 -6.75 6.53 -5.17
N THR A 172 -5.51 6.99 -5.18
CA THR A 172 -5.02 8.10 -4.36
C THR A 172 -3.88 8.82 -5.09
N THR A 173 -3.23 9.77 -4.43
CA THR A 173 -1.99 10.42 -4.89
C THR A 173 -0.99 10.48 -3.75
N ALA A 174 0.31 10.61 -4.03
CA ALA A 174 1.30 10.82 -2.96
C ALA A 174 1.02 12.09 -2.16
N ARG A 175 0.49 13.14 -2.81
CA ARG A 175 0.06 14.38 -2.14
C ARG A 175 -1.06 14.15 -1.15
N ASP A 176 -2.08 13.39 -1.50
CA ASP A 176 -3.20 13.13 -0.60
C ASP A 176 -2.80 12.19 0.54
N ILE A 177 -1.97 11.18 0.27
CA ILE A 177 -1.39 10.35 1.34
C ILE A 177 -0.55 11.19 2.31
N ALA A 178 0.21 12.17 1.83
CA ALA A 178 0.95 13.08 2.71
C ALA A 178 0.01 13.94 3.57
N LYS A 179 -1.12 14.42 3.04
CA LYS A 179 -2.13 15.12 3.85
C LYS A 179 -2.68 14.24 4.97
N LEU A 180 -2.97 12.98 4.67
CA LEU A 180 -3.41 12.02 5.69
C LEU A 180 -2.34 11.78 6.75
N ALA A 181 -1.06 11.69 6.34
CA ALA A 181 0.05 11.54 7.27
C ALA A 181 0.26 12.78 8.16
N ILE A 182 0.09 14.00 7.60
CA ILE A 182 0.07 15.25 8.39
C ILE A 182 -1.08 15.21 9.39
N ALA A 183 -2.30 14.87 8.94
CA ALA A 183 -3.48 14.85 9.77
C ALA A 183 -3.34 13.84 10.92
N LEU A 184 -2.84 12.63 10.67
CA LEU A 184 -2.49 11.68 11.72
C LEU A 184 -1.53 12.29 12.76
N LYS A 185 -0.46 12.98 12.31
CA LYS A 185 0.52 13.59 13.22
C LYS A 185 -0.03 14.72 14.05
N ARG A 186 -0.84 15.57 13.42
CA ARG A 186 -1.43 16.76 14.03
C ARG A 186 -2.55 16.40 14.99
N ASP A 187 -3.48 15.54 14.56
CA ASP A 187 -4.73 15.29 15.27
C ASP A 187 -4.54 14.21 16.34
N TYR A 188 -3.63 13.27 16.12
CA TYR A 188 -3.44 12.11 16.98
C TYR A 188 -1.97 11.83 17.36
N PRO A 189 -1.19 12.83 17.82
CA PRO A 189 0.22 12.66 18.14
C PRO A 189 0.44 11.59 19.22
N LYS A 190 -0.49 11.41 20.16
CA LYS A 190 -0.37 10.43 21.25
C LYS A 190 -0.40 8.97 20.80
N TYR A 191 -0.88 8.68 19.58
CA TYR A 191 -0.86 7.33 19.01
C TYR A 191 0.36 7.07 18.12
N TYR A 192 1.23 8.05 17.89
CA TYR A 192 2.48 7.86 17.13
C TYR A 192 3.38 6.72 17.65
N PRO A 193 3.49 6.48 18.97
CA PRO A 193 4.24 5.35 19.48
C PRO A 193 3.78 3.98 18.97
N PHE A 194 2.56 3.84 18.42
CA PHE A 194 2.16 2.60 17.75
C PHE A 194 2.88 2.41 16.41
N PHE A 195 3.10 3.49 15.65
CA PHE A 195 3.73 3.44 14.33
C PHE A 195 5.22 3.13 14.37
N SER A 196 5.90 3.42 15.48
CA SER A 196 7.33 3.14 15.67
C SER A 196 7.61 1.70 16.11
N LYS A 197 6.58 0.93 16.52
CA LYS A 197 6.76 -0.47 16.90
C LYS A 197 7.17 -1.33 15.71
N THR A 198 8.16 -2.18 15.94
CA THR A 198 8.67 -3.12 14.93
C THR A 198 8.18 -4.56 15.15
N SER A 199 7.64 -4.85 16.32
CA SER A 199 7.01 -6.14 16.65
C SER A 199 5.94 -5.97 17.75
N PHE A 200 5.09 -6.97 17.91
CA PHE A 200 4.18 -7.11 19.04
C PHE A 200 3.86 -8.58 19.30
N VAL A 201 3.44 -8.90 20.52
CA VAL A 201 2.99 -10.25 20.88
C VAL A 201 1.49 -10.35 20.62
N PHE A 202 1.09 -11.37 19.87
CA PHE A 202 -0.31 -11.70 19.64
C PHE A 202 -0.54 -13.19 19.91
N ARG A 203 -1.41 -13.51 20.88
CA ARG A 203 -1.73 -14.89 21.28
C ARG A 203 -0.47 -15.76 21.49
N GLY A 204 0.47 -15.26 22.29
CA GLY A 204 1.73 -15.95 22.62
C GLY A 204 2.80 -15.92 21.51
N ASN A 205 2.52 -15.36 20.33
CA ASN A 205 3.46 -15.33 19.21
C ASN A 205 4.00 -13.92 18.96
N VAL A 206 5.31 -13.80 18.77
CA VAL A 206 5.93 -12.53 18.35
C VAL A 206 5.67 -12.31 16.86
N ILE A 207 4.94 -11.25 16.53
CA ILE A 207 4.66 -10.82 15.18
C ILE A 207 5.60 -9.69 14.81
N ASN A 208 6.47 -9.93 13.83
CA ASN A 208 7.43 -8.95 13.33
C ASN A 208 6.88 -8.15 12.14
N GLY A 209 7.23 -6.86 12.10
CA GLY A 209 6.92 -5.97 10.99
C GLY A 209 7.95 -6.04 9.87
N HIS A 210 7.55 -5.54 8.70
CA HIS A 210 8.36 -5.54 7.47
C HIS A 210 8.93 -4.15 7.11
N ASN A 211 8.75 -3.12 7.96
CA ASN A 211 9.19 -1.76 7.67
C ASN A 211 10.66 -1.54 8.08
N SER A 212 11.57 -1.82 7.13
CA SER A 212 13.01 -1.69 7.32
C SER A 212 13.43 -0.27 7.70
N VAL A 213 12.82 0.76 7.09
CA VAL A 213 13.16 2.17 7.36
C VAL A 213 12.81 2.53 8.81
N THR A 214 11.64 2.15 9.31
CA THR A 214 11.28 2.35 10.73
C THR A 214 12.24 1.62 11.66
N LYS A 215 12.73 0.43 11.29
CA LYS A 215 13.64 -0.36 12.14
C LYS A 215 15.07 0.20 12.19
N HIS A 216 15.56 0.78 11.09
CA HIS A 216 16.99 1.03 10.91
C HIS A 216 17.38 2.49 10.65
N TYR A 217 16.43 3.35 10.25
CA TYR A 217 16.75 4.75 9.97
C TYR A 217 16.66 5.59 11.25
N GLN A 218 17.78 6.22 11.64
CA GLN A 218 17.82 7.07 12.82
C GLN A 218 16.82 8.23 12.71
N GLY A 219 15.96 8.34 13.72
CA GLY A 219 14.91 9.35 13.79
C GLY A 219 13.61 8.96 13.07
N ALA A 220 13.51 7.77 12.47
CA ALA A 220 12.24 7.28 11.92
C ALA A 220 11.24 6.95 13.03
N GLU A 221 9.99 7.38 12.83
CA GLU A 221 8.90 7.25 13.81
C GLU A 221 7.77 6.34 13.30
N GLY A 222 7.88 5.81 12.08
CA GLY A 222 6.77 5.12 11.41
C GLY A 222 6.76 5.36 9.90
N MET A 223 5.73 4.99 9.14
CA MET A 223 4.36 4.67 9.56
C MET A 223 3.76 3.50 8.80
N LYS A 224 3.86 3.45 7.45
CA LYS A 224 3.22 2.37 6.69
C LYS A 224 3.86 2.09 5.33
N THR A 225 4.11 0.82 5.05
CA THR A 225 4.39 0.31 3.70
C THR A 225 3.12 -0.22 3.02
N GLY A 226 3.15 -0.31 1.70
CA GLY A 226 2.13 -1.00 0.90
C GLY A 226 2.72 -1.68 -0.32
N PHE A 227 2.14 -2.82 -0.70
CA PHE A 227 2.51 -3.53 -1.93
C PHE A 227 1.34 -4.35 -2.46
N HIS A 228 1.15 -4.28 -3.77
CA HIS A 228 0.58 -5.32 -4.63
C HIS A 228 1.06 -5.04 -6.05
N THR A 229 0.93 -5.99 -6.97
CA THR A 229 1.53 -5.90 -8.31
C THR A 229 1.18 -4.59 -9.05
N PRO A 230 -0.10 -4.16 -9.16
CA PRO A 230 -0.42 -2.87 -9.77
C PRO A 230 0.08 -1.61 -9.05
N ALA A 231 0.32 -1.66 -7.74
CA ALA A 231 0.75 -0.49 -6.94
C ALA A 231 2.28 -0.33 -6.88
N GLY A 232 3.02 -1.42 -7.10
CA GLY A 232 4.44 -1.46 -6.81
C GLY A 232 4.71 -1.37 -5.30
N TYR A 233 5.96 -1.05 -4.93
CA TYR A 233 6.37 -0.94 -3.53
C TYR A 233 6.26 0.50 -3.04
N ASN A 234 5.44 0.71 -2.00
CA ASN A 234 5.09 2.01 -1.45
C ASN A 234 5.52 2.12 0.02
N LEU A 235 5.85 3.33 0.46
CA LEU A 235 6.20 3.64 1.84
C LEU A 235 5.89 5.11 2.16
N VAL A 236 5.29 5.33 3.32
CA VAL A 236 5.24 6.63 3.98
C VAL A 236 6.10 6.54 5.23
N THR A 237 7.00 7.50 5.41
CA THR A 237 7.87 7.62 6.58
C THR A 237 7.71 8.99 7.22
N THR A 238 7.54 9.00 8.53
CA THR A 238 7.76 10.20 9.34
C THR A 238 9.10 10.06 10.04
N ALA A 239 9.90 11.11 10.03
CA ALA A 239 11.17 11.12 10.73
C ALA A 239 11.45 12.49 11.35
N SER A 240 12.11 12.51 12.50
CA SER A 240 12.48 13.74 13.20
C SER A 240 13.96 13.69 13.60
N ARG A 241 14.68 14.79 13.38
CA ARG A 241 16.07 15.00 13.82
C ARG A 241 16.23 16.45 14.27
N LYS A 242 16.71 16.65 15.50
CA LYS A 242 16.82 17.97 16.13
C LYS A 242 15.48 18.72 15.99
N ASN A 243 15.48 19.92 15.39
CA ASN A 243 14.28 20.75 15.25
C ASN A 243 13.50 20.52 13.95
N LYS A 244 13.91 19.56 13.11
CA LYS A 244 13.30 19.28 11.81
C LYS A 244 12.51 17.98 11.85
N SER A 245 11.26 18.02 11.38
CA SER A 245 10.41 16.84 11.25
C SER A 245 9.90 16.76 9.81
N LEU A 246 10.07 15.59 9.20
CA LEU A 246 9.78 15.34 7.79
C LEU A 246 8.75 14.25 7.65
N ILE A 247 7.89 14.40 6.64
CA ILE A 247 7.08 13.30 6.11
C ILE A 247 7.51 13.08 4.66
N ALA A 248 7.87 11.85 4.34
CA ALA A 248 8.27 11.45 3.00
C ALA A 248 7.38 10.30 2.50
N VAL A 249 6.95 10.40 1.24
CA VAL A 249 6.12 9.43 0.55
C VAL A 249 6.88 8.95 -0.69
N ILE A 250 6.95 7.63 -0.89
CA ILE A 250 7.43 7.00 -2.12
C ILE A 250 6.39 5.97 -2.55
N THR A 251 6.04 5.99 -3.83
CA THR A 251 5.14 4.99 -4.42
C THR A 251 5.66 4.46 -5.74
N GLY A 252 5.20 3.28 -6.14
CA GLY A 252 5.51 2.69 -7.44
C GLY A 252 6.97 2.25 -7.61
N ALA A 253 7.71 2.00 -6.52
CA ALA A 253 9.06 1.44 -6.64
C ALA A 253 9.02 -0.01 -7.13
N LYS A 254 10.11 -0.45 -7.78
CA LYS A 254 10.22 -1.79 -8.41
C LYS A 254 10.47 -2.91 -7.41
N SER A 255 11.04 -2.59 -6.24
CA SER A 255 11.35 -3.55 -5.18
C SER A 255 11.31 -2.87 -3.81
N ALA A 256 11.16 -3.66 -2.73
CA ALA A 256 11.26 -3.14 -1.36
C ALA A 256 12.61 -2.47 -1.09
N ALA A 257 13.71 -3.08 -1.55
CA ALA A 257 15.05 -2.52 -1.37
C ALA A 257 15.23 -1.18 -2.10
N SER A 258 14.77 -1.06 -3.35
CA SER A 258 14.86 0.20 -4.11
C SER A 258 13.97 1.30 -3.53
N ARG A 259 12.81 0.95 -2.96
CA ARG A 259 11.95 1.87 -2.21
C ARG A 259 12.66 2.41 -0.98
N ASP A 260 13.24 1.53 -0.16
CA ASP A 260 13.87 1.90 1.10
C ASP A 260 15.12 2.75 0.87
N GLN A 261 15.95 2.39 -0.12
CA GLN A 261 17.13 3.16 -0.48
C GLN A 261 16.76 4.58 -0.96
N LYS A 262 15.69 4.71 -1.75
CA LYS A 262 15.19 6.03 -2.18
C LYS A 262 14.61 6.83 -1.00
N MET A 263 13.92 6.17 -0.06
CA MET A 263 13.38 6.84 1.12
C MET A 263 14.50 7.42 1.98
N ILE A 264 15.53 6.61 2.27
CA ILE A 264 16.71 7.02 3.02
C ILE A 264 17.40 8.20 2.34
N ARG A 265 17.63 8.13 1.01
CA ARG A 265 18.22 9.23 0.23
C ARG A 265 17.44 10.54 0.34
N LEU A 266 16.10 10.48 0.22
CA LEU A 266 15.26 11.66 0.36
C LEU A 266 15.37 12.25 1.77
N LEU A 267 15.27 11.41 2.80
CA LEU A 267 15.37 11.87 4.19
C LEU A 267 16.75 12.46 4.48
N ASP A 268 17.83 11.78 4.10
CA ASP A 268 19.20 12.26 4.33
C ASP A 268 19.48 13.58 3.63
N HIS A 269 19.06 13.72 2.36
CA HIS A 269 19.17 14.97 1.62
C HIS A 269 18.48 16.12 2.37
N HIS A 270 17.24 15.92 2.82
CA HIS A 270 16.48 16.97 3.50
C HIS A 270 16.89 17.16 4.97
N PHE A 271 17.59 16.23 5.60
CA PHE A 271 18.24 16.43 6.90
C PHE A 271 19.67 16.99 6.80
N GLY A 272 20.22 17.14 5.59
CA GLY A 272 21.60 17.60 5.40
C GLY A 272 22.65 16.57 5.84
N VAL A 273 22.31 15.28 5.82
CA VAL A 273 23.24 14.19 6.15
C VAL A 273 23.88 13.70 4.86
N LYS A 274 25.21 13.61 4.81
CA LYS A 274 25.92 12.96 3.70
C LYS A 274 25.40 11.54 3.57
N THR A 275 24.72 11.23 2.47
CA THR A 275 24.18 9.89 2.22
C THR A 275 25.35 8.91 2.08
N ILE A 276 25.62 8.13 3.13
CA ILE A 276 26.47 6.96 2.99
C ILE A 276 25.64 5.97 2.17
N ASN A 277 26.20 5.42 1.09
CA ASN A 277 25.52 4.42 0.27
C ASN A 277 25.15 3.21 1.14
N TYR A 278 23.94 3.22 1.70
CA TYR A 278 23.40 2.13 2.49
C TYR A 278 23.24 0.92 1.57
N LYS A 279 24.19 -0.01 1.63
CA LYS A 279 24.02 -1.38 1.15
C LYS A 279 23.29 -2.13 2.27
N PRO A 280 21.99 -2.44 2.14
CA PRO A 280 21.38 -3.35 3.10
C PRO A 280 22.13 -4.68 2.99
N SER A 281 22.73 -5.13 4.09
CA SER A 281 23.29 -6.48 4.21
C SER A 281 22.14 -7.48 4.22
N ILE A 282 21.54 -7.72 3.06
CA ILE A 282 20.61 -8.83 2.87
C ILE A 282 21.47 -10.06 2.64
N LYS A 283 21.73 -10.83 3.70
CA LYS A 283 21.94 -12.28 3.53
C LYS A 283 20.61 -12.81 3.00
N LEU A 284 20.49 -12.88 1.67
CA LEU A 284 19.43 -13.66 1.03
C LEU A 284 19.69 -15.10 1.47
N ALA A 285 18.84 -15.64 2.32
CA ALA A 285 18.72 -17.09 2.43
C ALA A 285 18.27 -17.56 1.05
N SER A 286 19.22 -18.08 0.27
CA SER A 286 18.94 -18.80 -0.96
C SER A 286 18.14 -20.04 -0.56
N ASN A 287 16.83 -19.99 -0.71
CA ASN A 287 16.04 -21.21 -0.76
C ASN A 287 16.47 -21.96 -2.02
N ASN A 288 17.30 -22.96 -1.80
CA ASN A 288 17.74 -23.88 -2.82
C ASN A 288 16.52 -24.51 -3.49
N LYS A 289 16.53 -24.44 -4.82
CA LYS A 289 15.71 -25.25 -5.70
C LYS A 289 15.89 -26.72 -5.34
N ALA A 290 14.79 -27.45 -5.55
CA ALA A 290 14.67 -28.88 -5.59
C ALA A 290 15.96 -29.61 -5.99
N ASN A 291 16.34 -30.60 -5.19
CA ASN A 291 17.12 -31.73 -5.66
C ASN A 291 16.31 -33.00 -5.41
N THR A 292 15.46 -33.32 -6.40
CA THR A 292 15.05 -34.68 -6.68
C THR A 292 16.28 -35.44 -7.17
N LYS A 293 16.79 -36.37 -6.37
CA LYS A 293 17.22 -37.71 -6.83
C LYS A 293 17.70 -38.56 -5.66
N ALA A 294 17.24 -39.80 -5.69
CA ALA A 294 17.39 -40.86 -4.71
C ALA A 294 18.84 -41.16 -4.30
N LYS A 295 18.99 -41.68 -3.08
CA LYS A 295 19.75 -42.91 -2.85
C LYS A 295 19.27 -43.58 -1.57
N SER A 296 18.75 -44.78 -1.77
CA SER A 296 18.51 -45.82 -0.77
C SER A 296 19.78 -46.09 0.04
N LYS A 297 19.63 -46.25 1.35
CA LYS A 297 20.54 -47.12 2.13
C LYS A 297 19.80 -47.70 3.34
N ILE A 298 19.56 -48.99 3.17
CA ILE A 298 19.17 -50.02 4.14
C ILE A 298 20.07 -49.91 5.38
N ILE A 299 19.48 -49.86 6.57
CA ILE A 299 20.16 -50.26 7.81
C ILE A 299 19.26 -51.27 8.52
N LYS A 300 19.65 -52.54 8.38
CA LYS A 300 19.25 -53.64 9.26
C LYS A 300 19.65 -53.29 10.69
N ARG A 301 18.71 -53.37 11.65
CA ARG A 301 19.07 -53.64 13.05
C ARG A 301 18.56 -55.01 13.43
N LYS A 302 19.52 -55.91 13.66
CA LYS A 302 19.35 -57.24 14.26
C LYS A 302 18.81 -57.11 15.68
N ASN A 303 17.96 -58.07 16.02
CA ASN A 303 17.62 -58.52 17.36
C ASN A 303 18.83 -58.61 18.28
N ILE A 304 18.67 -58.20 19.54
CA ILE A 304 19.21 -58.91 20.70
C ILE A 304 18.10 -58.98 21.74
N ARG A 305 17.75 -60.22 22.11
CA ARG A 305 16.92 -60.59 23.26
C ARG A 305 17.78 -60.58 24.52
N SER A 306 17.19 -60.11 25.61
CA SER A 306 17.18 -60.73 26.95
C SER A 306 16.11 -60.01 27.76
#